data_AF-A0A3N4IXL6-F1
#
_entry.id   AF-A0A3N4IXL6-F1
#
_cell.length_a   1.000
_cell.length_b   1.000
_cell.length_c   1.000
_cell.angle_alpha   90.00
_cell.angle_beta   90.00
_cell.angle_gamma   90.00
#
_symmetry.space_group_name_H-M   'P 1'
#
loop_
_entity.id
_entity.type
_entity.pdbx_description
1 polymer ?
#
loop_
_entity_poly.entity_id
_entity_poly.type
_entity_poly.pdbx_seq_one_letter_code
_entity_poly.pdbx_strand_id
1 'polypeptide(L)' 'CYARVLIAKELHFKAQRSHLQEEVELTSHLVHLFPKYQYELNFIEYYWGAAKLYAH' A
#
# COMPACT_ATOMS: atom_id res chain seq x y z
N CYS A 1 -5.08 -20.03 11.53
CA CYS A 1 -4.20 -21.07 12.11
C CYS A 1 -3.21 -20.41 13.07
N TYR A 2 -3.19 -20.81 14.35
CA TYR A 2 -2.47 -20.15 15.45
C TYR A 2 -0.96 -20.01 15.23
N ALA A 3 -0.34 -21.01 14.58
CA ALA A 3 1.08 -21.01 14.24
C ALA A 3 1.49 -19.80 13.39
N ARG A 4 0.66 -19.35 12.43
CA ARG A 4 0.97 -18.16 11.62
C ARG A 4 1.04 -16.88 12.44
N VAL A 5 0.17 -16.76 13.46
CA VAL A 5 0.12 -15.60 14.34
C VAL A 5 1.33 -15.57 15.27
N LEU A 6 1.78 -16.73 15.74
CA LEU A 6 3.01 -16.84 16.54
C LEU A 6 4.24 -16.44 15.71
N ILE A 7 4.40 -17.01 14.52
CA ILE A 7 5.51 -16.69 13.61
C ILE A 7 5.52 -15.21 13.24
N ALA A 8 4.36 -14.60 12.97
CA ALA A 8 4.27 -13.16 12.68
C ALA A 8 4.65 -12.26 13.87
N LYS A 9 4.63 -12.77 15.11
CA LYS A 9 5.00 -12.02 16.31
C LYS A 9 6.49 -12.08 16.62
N GLU A 10 7.21 -13.06 16.06
CA GLU A 10 8.65 -13.20 16.21
C GLU A 10 9.39 -11.93 15.75
N LEU A 11 10.46 -11.60 16.48
CA LEU A 11 11.16 -10.32 16.30
C LEU A 11 11.75 -10.17 14.89
N HIS A 12 12.24 -11.27 14.32
CA HIS A 12 12.79 -11.32 12.97
C HIS A 12 11.76 -10.92 11.92
N PHE A 13 10.53 -11.43 12.02
CA PHE A 13 9.47 -11.11 11.07
C PHE A 13 8.94 -9.68 11.24
N LYS A 14 9.01 -9.12 12.44
CA LYS A 14 8.70 -7.70 12.66
C LYS A 14 9.77 -6.75 12.11
N ALA A 15 11.03 -7.17 12.15
CA ALA A 15 12.15 -6.39 11.64
C ALA A 15 12.31 -6.50 10.12
N GLN A 16 11.74 -7.55 9.51
CA GLN A 16 11.77 -7.75 8.07
C GLN A 16 10.93 -6.68 7.35
N ARG A 17 11.58 -5.96 6.41
CA ARG A 17 10.89 -5.02 5.51
C ARG A 17 10.15 -5.79 4.42
N SER A 18 9.08 -5.20 3.91
CA SER A 18 8.38 -5.78 2.76
C SER A 18 9.22 -5.59 1.50
N HIS A 19 9.18 -6.56 0.59
CA HIS A 19 9.88 -6.46 -0.69
C HIS A 19 9.50 -5.18 -1.45
N LEU A 20 8.22 -4.79 -1.43
CA LEU A 20 7.74 -3.54 -2.05
C LEU A 20 8.40 -2.31 -1.43
N GLN A 21 8.55 -2.28 -0.10
CA GLN A 21 9.23 -1.17 0.56
C GLN A 21 10.71 -1.11 0.15
N GLU A 22 11.40 -2.25 0.09
CA GLU A 22 12.80 -2.31 -0.34
C GLU A 22 12.97 -1.81 -1.78
N GLU A 23 12.11 -2.25 -2.69
CA GLU A 23 12.15 -1.87 -4.11
C GLU A 23 11.86 -0.37 -4.32
N VAL A 24 10.89 0.18 -3.61
CA VAL A 24 10.57 1.62 -3.64
C VAL A 24 11.74 2.46 -3.11
N GLU A 25 12.39 2.03 -2.04
CA GLU A 25 13.56 2.71 -1.47
C GLU A 25 14.77 2.62 -2.40
N LEU A 26 15.01 1.46 -3.03
CA LEU A 26 16.09 1.27 -4.00
C LEU A 26 15.92 2.13 -5.27
N THR A 27 14.69 2.29 -5.74
CA THR A 27 14.38 3.07 -6.95
C THR A 27 14.31 4.57 -6.69
N SER A 28 14.48 5.03 -5.45
CA SER A 28 14.31 6.44 -5.03
C SER A 28 12.97 7.04 -5.49
N HIS A 29 11.92 6.21 -5.53
CA HIS A 29 10.62 6.64 -6.01
C HIS A 29 9.96 7.60 -5.01
N LEU A 30 9.29 8.64 -5.53
CA LEU A 30 8.54 9.57 -4.69
C LEU A 30 7.23 8.93 -4.25
N VAL A 31 7.13 8.61 -2.96
CA VAL A 31 5.91 8.05 -2.37
C VAL A 31 5.07 9.17 -1.76
N HIS A 32 3.80 9.25 -2.15
CA HIS A 32 2.83 10.14 -1.52
C HIS A 32 2.04 9.34 -0.47
N LEU A 33 2.18 9.74 0.79
CA LEU A 33 1.49 9.10 1.91
C LEU A 33 0.15 9.79 2.14
N PHE A 34 -0.94 9.03 1.95
CA PHE A 34 -2.30 9.50 2.20
C PHE A 34 -2.86 8.92 3.49
N PRO A 35 -3.72 9.65 4.22
CA PRO A 35 -4.45 9.10 5.35
C PRO A 35 -5.37 7.95 4.90
N LYS A 36 -5.45 6.91 5.73
CA LYS A 36 -6.07 5.59 5.41
C LYS A 36 -7.53 5.65 4.91
N TYR A 37 -8.25 6.75 5.15
CA TYR A 37 -9.68 6.87 4.82
C TYR A 37 -10.03 8.20 4.14
N GLN A 38 -9.04 8.89 3.55
CA GLN A 38 -9.26 10.15 2.83
C GLN A 38 -9.07 9.90 1.33
N TYR A 39 -10.00 9.16 0.74
CA TYR A 39 -9.95 8.79 -0.68
C TYR A 39 -10.11 10.00 -1.60
N GLU A 40 -10.77 11.06 -1.12
CA GLU A 40 -10.95 12.33 -1.81
C GLU A 40 -9.62 13.05 -2.10
N LEU A 41 -8.58 12.74 -1.33
CA LEU A 41 -7.23 13.28 -1.55
C LEU A 41 -6.45 12.49 -2.61
N ASN A 42 -6.90 11.29 -2.96
CA ASN A 42 -6.24 10.47 -3.96
C ASN A 42 -6.74 10.83 -5.36
N PHE A 43 -5.89 11.49 -6.14
CA PHE A 43 -6.25 12.00 -7.46
C PHE A 43 -6.79 10.89 -8.40
N ILE A 44 -6.39 9.64 -8.22
CA ILE A 44 -6.77 8.53 -9.10
C ILE A 44 -8.28 8.24 -9.06
N GLU A 45 -8.94 8.52 -7.94
CA GLU A 45 -10.39 8.30 -7.79
C GLU A 45 -11.20 9.14 -8.78
N TYR A 46 -10.73 10.36 -9.09
CA TYR A 46 -11.35 11.21 -10.10
C TYR A 46 -11.31 10.55 -11.49
N TYR A 47 -10.14 10.01 -11.87
CA TYR A 47 -9.96 9.34 -13.15
C TYR A 47 -10.81 8.07 -13.26
N TRP A 48 -10.91 7.30 -12.18
CA TRP A 48 -11.79 6.12 -12.16
C TRP A 48 -13.27 6.49 -12.28
N GLY A 49 -13.72 7.57 -11.63
CA GLY A 49 -15.08 8.09 -11.80
C GLY A 49 -15.37 8.46 -13.25
N ALA A 50 -14.47 9.21 -13.88
CA ALA A 50 -14.58 9.57 -15.29
C ALA A 50 -14.59 8.33 -16.20
N ALA A 51 -13.66 7.40 -16.02
CA ALA A 51 -13.58 6.18 -16.82
C ALA A 51 -14.87 5.35 -16.75
N LYS A 52 -15.49 5.23 -15.56
CA LYS A 52 -16.77 4.54 -15.39
C LYS A 52 -17.92 5.24 -16.10
N LEU A 53 -17.92 6.57 -16.18
CA LEU A 53 -18.94 7.34 -16.88
C LEU A 53 -18.87 7.12 -18.40
N TYR A 54 -17.67 7.08 -18.97
CA TYR A 54 -17.47 6.93 -20.41
C TYR A 54 -17.54 5.49 -20.92
N ALA A 55 -17.26 4.51 -20.06
CA ALA A 55 -17.29 3.09 -20.40
C ALA A 55 -18.67 2.43 -20.18
N HIS A 56 -19.71 3.21 -19.88
CA HIS A 56 -21.03 2.73 -19.52
C HIS A 56 -21.99 2.57 -20.69
#